data_AF-A0A6B8KGL8-F1
#
_entry.id   AF-A0A6B8KGL8-F1
#
_cell.length_a   1.000
_cell.length_b   1.000
_cell.length_c   1.000
_cell.angle_alpha   90.00
_cell.angle_beta   90.00
_cell.angle_gamma   90.00
#
_symmetry.space_group_name_H-M   'P 1'
#
loop_
_entity.id
_entity.type
_entity.pdbx_description
1 polymer ?
#
loop_
_entity_poly.entity_id
_entity_poly.type
_entity_poly.pdbx_seq_one_letter_code
_entity_poly.pdbx_strand_id
1 'polypeptide(L)'
;MTERNYFRGDQKEAITAPDLSKQCEYADHIVNARGKKTAFTSVSLDRNKIEPFGEVDYLLLRQKAAADGHQIIEHEDLVAALQASASSEEKAARLKALQALRYARMRKEGLVRWAFDISGIARKDIVTWGFHRVQQYFQQV
;
A
#
# COMPACT_ATOMS: atom_id res chain seq x y z
N MET A 1 -19.65 13.30 3.28
CA MET A 1 -18.28 13.17 3.81
C MET A 1 -17.34 13.53 2.68
N THR A 2 -16.45 14.51 2.86
CA THR A 2 -15.44 14.87 1.87
C THR A 2 -14.46 13.71 1.74
N GLU A 3 -14.29 13.17 0.53
CA GLU A 3 -13.39 12.06 0.28
C GLU A 3 -11.95 12.52 0.50
N ARG A 4 -11.21 11.87 1.40
CA ARG A 4 -9.82 12.25 1.72
C ARG A 4 -8.88 11.83 0.60
N ASN A 5 -7.91 12.68 0.29
CA ASN A 5 -6.89 12.39 -0.72
C ASN A 5 -5.76 11.53 -0.13
N TYR A 6 -5.40 10.48 -0.85
CA TYR A 6 -4.24 9.66 -0.56
C TYR A 6 -3.18 9.84 -1.64
N PHE A 7 -1.94 10.00 -1.21
CA PHE A 7 -0.80 10.30 -2.05
C PHE A 7 0.23 9.18 -2.00
N ARG A 8 1.03 9.07 -3.04
CA ARG A 8 2.17 8.16 -3.12
C ARG A 8 3.35 8.88 -3.74
N GLY A 9 4.48 8.88 -3.03
CA GLY A 9 5.76 9.33 -3.55
C GLY A 9 6.41 8.15 -4.25
N ASP A 10 6.79 8.33 -5.51
CA ASP A 10 7.49 7.30 -6.29
C ASP A 10 8.51 7.94 -7.26
N GLN A 11 9.24 7.09 -7.97
CA GLN A 11 10.20 7.55 -8.99
C GLN A 11 9.46 8.26 -10.13
N LYS A 12 10.17 9.18 -10.81
CA LYS A 12 9.64 9.98 -11.92
C LYS A 12 9.05 9.15 -13.07
N GLU A 13 9.50 7.92 -13.23
CA GLU A 13 9.09 7.04 -14.32
C GLU A 13 7.66 6.51 -14.13
N ALA A 14 7.26 6.11 -12.91
CA ALA A 14 5.96 5.48 -12.62
C ALA A 14 5.81 5.03 -11.16
N ILE A 15 4.59 4.57 -10.82
CA ILE A 15 4.30 3.85 -9.58
C ILE A 15 5.01 2.49 -9.54
N THR A 16 5.79 2.25 -8.48
CA THR A 16 6.47 0.96 -8.24
C THR A 16 5.45 -0.19 -8.20
N ALA A 17 5.76 -1.24 -8.97
CA ALA A 17 4.90 -2.38 -9.16
C ALA A 17 4.64 -3.20 -7.87
N PRO A 18 3.39 -3.57 -7.56
CA PRO A 18 3.12 -4.61 -6.59
C PRO A 18 3.51 -5.99 -7.14
N ASP A 19 3.74 -6.94 -6.24
CA ASP A 19 3.83 -8.36 -6.57
C ASP A 19 2.55 -9.05 -6.10
N LEU A 20 1.60 -9.15 -7.03
CA LEU A 20 0.27 -9.71 -6.77
C LEU A 20 0.31 -11.20 -6.41
N SER A 21 1.43 -11.89 -6.65
CA SER A 21 1.60 -13.29 -6.25
C SER A 21 1.90 -13.47 -4.76
N LYS A 22 2.28 -12.39 -4.05
CA LYS A 22 2.66 -12.45 -2.65
C LYS A 22 1.53 -11.97 -1.74
N GLN A 23 1.06 -12.89 -0.90
CA GLN A 23 0.19 -12.57 0.22
C GLN A 23 1.03 -12.32 1.47
N CYS A 24 0.69 -11.29 2.23
CA CYS A 24 1.32 -10.98 3.51
C CYS A 24 0.34 -10.22 4.40
N GLU A 25 0.67 -10.10 5.68
CA GLU A 25 -0.09 -9.26 6.61
C GLU A 25 0.33 -7.79 6.49
N TYR A 26 -0.50 -6.88 7.03
CA TYR A 26 -0.19 -5.45 7.05
C TYR A 26 1.14 -5.15 7.73
N ALA A 27 1.43 -5.82 8.85
CA ALA A 27 2.68 -5.61 9.58
C ALA A 27 3.90 -6.03 8.75
N ASP A 28 3.80 -7.14 8.01
CA ASP A 28 4.86 -7.58 7.10
C ASP A 28 5.07 -6.61 5.96
N HIS A 29 3.98 -6.11 5.37
CA HIS A 29 4.05 -5.10 4.33
C HIS A 29 4.75 -3.83 4.82
N ILE A 30 4.31 -3.28 5.94
CA ILE A 30 4.82 -1.98 6.41
C ILE A 30 6.27 -2.06 6.90
N VAL A 31 6.66 -3.17 7.54
CA VAL A 31 8.02 -3.35 8.07
C VAL A 31 9.00 -3.81 7.00
N ASN A 32 8.60 -4.76 6.14
CA ASN A 32 9.53 -5.44 5.22
C ASN A 32 9.42 -5.00 3.74
N ALA A 33 8.28 -4.42 3.32
CA ALA A 33 7.93 -4.31 1.89
C ALA A 33 8.24 -2.97 1.23
N ARG A 34 9.01 -2.09 1.87
CA ARG A 34 9.61 -0.97 1.13
C ARG A 34 10.87 -1.42 0.38
N GLY A 35 10.62 -2.24 -0.64
CA GLY A 35 11.62 -2.86 -1.53
C GLY A 35 11.22 -4.27 -1.96
N LYS A 36 10.56 -5.03 -1.08
CA LYS A 36 9.93 -6.30 -1.43
C LYS A 36 8.54 -6.02 -1.96
N LYS A 37 8.38 -6.03 -3.29
CA LYS A 37 7.09 -5.96 -3.97
C LYS A 37 6.14 -7.00 -3.33
N THR A 38 5.05 -6.56 -2.70
CA THR A 38 3.93 -7.37 -2.16
C THR A 38 2.67 -7.01 -2.92
N ALA A 39 1.54 -7.67 -2.63
CA ALA A 39 0.26 -7.32 -3.24
C ALA A 39 -0.32 -5.96 -2.80
N PHE A 40 0.26 -5.29 -1.79
CA PHE A 40 -0.22 -3.99 -1.32
C PHE A 40 0.58 -2.83 -1.91
N THR A 41 -0.10 -1.71 -2.10
CA THR A 41 0.52 -0.41 -2.42
C THR A 41 0.29 0.55 -1.26
N SER A 42 1.38 1.01 -0.63
CA SER A 42 1.33 2.04 0.40
C SER A 42 0.97 3.41 -0.18
N VAL A 43 0.09 4.12 0.50
CA VAL A 43 -0.32 5.50 0.23
C VAL A 43 -0.38 6.30 1.55
N SER A 44 -0.46 7.62 1.50
CA SER A 44 -0.44 8.49 2.68
C SER A 44 -1.45 9.63 2.59
N LEU A 45 -2.04 10.02 3.71
CA LEU A 45 -2.88 11.22 3.80
C LEU A 45 -2.08 12.55 3.75
N ASP A 46 -0.75 12.50 3.76
CA ASP A 46 0.09 13.68 3.93
C ASP A 46 1.36 13.59 3.07
N ARG A 47 1.40 14.41 2.00
CA ARG A 47 2.50 14.47 1.02
C ARG A 47 3.86 14.69 1.69
N ASN A 48 3.92 15.52 2.72
CA ASN A 48 5.18 15.81 3.41
C ASN A 48 5.75 14.58 4.13
N LYS A 49 4.91 13.59 4.44
CA LYS A 49 5.35 12.35 5.08
C LYS A 49 5.92 11.33 4.10
N ILE A 50 5.76 11.56 2.81
CA ILE A 50 6.18 10.65 1.73
C ILE A 50 7.20 11.24 0.77
N GLU A 51 7.55 12.52 0.92
CA GLU A 51 8.61 13.20 0.17
C GLU A 51 9.92 12.40 0.07
N PRO A 52 10.43 11.72 1.13
CA PRO A 52 11.67 10.97 1.00
C PRO A 52 11.58 9.70 0.13
N PHE A 53 10.42 9.35 -0.41
CA PHE A 53 10.18 8.08 -1.10
C PHE A 53 10.09 8.19 -2.61
N GLY A 54 10.12 9.40 -3.15
CA GLY A 54 10.05 9.60 -4.59
C GLY A 54 10.22 11.05 -4.96
N GLU A 55 10.52 11.26 -6.23
CA GLU A 55 10.67 12.59 -6.82
C GLU A 55 9.33 13.20 -7.21
N VAL A 56 8.31 12.34 -7.37
CA VAL A 56 7.00 12.70 -7.89
C VAL A 56 5.93 12.17 -6.95
N ASP A 57 4.92 13.01 -6.72
CA ASP A 57 3.72 12.64 -6.00
C ASP A 57 2.62 12.23 -6.96
N TYR A 58 1.89 11.20 -6.53
CA TYR A 58 0.75 10.68 -7.25
C TYR A 58 -0.46 10.62 -6.32
N LEU A 59 -1.59 11.14 -6.78
CA LEU A 59 -2.88 11.06 -6.13
C LEU A 59 -3.57 9.74 -6.50
N LEU A 60 -4.00 8.97 -5.50
CA LEU A 60 -4.83 7.78 -5.69
C LEU A 60 -6.24 8.17 -6.14
N LEU A 61 -6.66 7.65 -7.29
CA LEU A 61 -8.02 7.77 -7.82
C LEU A 61 -8.96 6.79 -7.11
N ARG A 62 -9.33 7.12 -5.86
CA ARG A 62 -10.07 6.24 -4.95
C ARG A 62 -11.38 5.70 -5.54
N GLN A 63 -12.19 6.58 -6.12
CA GLN A 63 -13.47 6.19 -6.72
C GLN A 63 -13.29 5.16 -7.84
N LYS A 64 -12.27 5.35 -8.68
CA LYS A 64 -11.94 4.40 -9.76
C LYS A 64 -11.49 3.06 -9.19
N ALA A 65 -10.59 3.06 -8.21
CA ALA A 65 -10.12 1.84 -7.57
C ALA A 65 -11.25 1.07 -6.89
N ALA A 66 -12.14 1.77 -6.18
CA ALA A 66 -13.31 1.18 -5.53
C ALA A 66 -14.33 0.63 -6.55
N ALA A 67 -14.58 1.36 -7.64
CA ALA A 67 -15.47 0.91 -8.72
C ALA A 67 -14.97 -0.38 -9.39
N ASP A 68 -13.66 -0.54 -9.50
CA ASP A 68 -13.01 -1.75 -10.04
C ASP A 68 -12.85 -2.86 -8.98
N GLY A 69 -13.46 -2.70 -7.79
CA GLY A 69 -13.50 -3.71 -6.73
C GLY A 69 -12.20 -3.84 -5.92
N HIS A 70 -11.28 -2.88 -6.03
CA HIS A 70 -10.07 -2.86 -5.20
C HIS A 70 -10.39 -2.37 -3.80
N GLN A 71 -9.69 -2.92 -2.80
CA GLN A 71 -9.90 -2.57 -1.41
C GLN A 71 -8.94 -1.46 -1.00
N ILE A 72 -9.49 -0.35 -0.53
CA ILE A 72 -8.74 0.73 0.10
C ILE A 72 -8.88 0.55 1.61
N ILE A 73 -7.75 0.36 2.28
CA ILE A 73 -7.66 0.26 3.72
C ILE A 73 -7.29 1.63 4.24
N GLU A 74 -8.27 2.28 4.87
CA GLU A 74 -8.10 3.62 5.41
C GLU A 74 -7.07 3.65 6.53
N HIS A 75 -6.46 4.81 6.74
CA HIS A 75 -5.44 5.00 7.77
C HIS A 75 -5.93 4.56 9.16
N GLU A 76 -7.14 4.96 9.54
CA GLU A 76 -7.74 4.61 10.82
C GLU A 76 -7.94 3.10 10.97
N ASP A 77 -8.45 2.45 9.93
CA ASP A 77 -8.69 1.00 9.93
C ASP A 77 -7.37 0.23 9.99
N LEU A 78 -6.35 0.70 9.26
CA LEU A 78 -5.00 0.14 9.30
C LEU A 78 -4.41 0.24 10.70
N VAL A 79 -4.50 1.42 11.31
CA VAL A 79 -4.00 1.66 12.67
C VAL A 79 -4.73 0.78 13.68
N ALA A 80 -6.05 0.67 13.59
CA ALA A 80 -6.85 -0.18 14.47
C ALA A 80 -6.46 -1.66 14.33
N ALA A 81 -6.30 -2.14 13.08
CA ALA A 81 -5.88 -3.51 12.81
C ALA A 81 -4.48 -3.81 13.40
N LEU A 82 -3.52 -2.90 13.20
CA LEU A 82 -2.16 -3.05 13.76
C LEU A 82 -2.14 -2.98 15.29
N GLN A 83 -3.01 -2.17 15.91
CA GLN A 83 -3.18 -2.14 17.36
C GLN A 83 -3.71 -3.47 17.89
N ALA A 84 -4.70 -4.07 17.22
CA ALA A 84 -5.20 -5.39 17.59
C ALA A 84 -4.09 -6.46 17.46
N SER A 85 -3.31 -6.44 16.39
CA SER A 85 -2.16 -7.35 16.22
C SER A 85 -1.07 -7.12 17.27
N ALA A 86 -0.89 -5.90 17.77
CA ALA A 86 0.05 -5.60 18.84
C ALA A 86 -0.39 -6.14 20.22
N SER A 87 -1.62 -6.63 20.34
CA SER A 87 -2.08 -7.39 21.52
C SER A 87 -1.78 -8.89 21.43
N SER A 88 -1.13 -9.37 20.36
CA SER A 88 -0.74 -10.77 20.21
C SER A 88 0.12 -11.26 21.39
N GLU A 89 -0.14 -12.49 21.82
CA GLU A 89 0.67 -13.19 22.83
C GLU A 89 2.03 -13.63 22.27
N GLU A 90 2.13 -13.79 20.95
CA GLU A 90 3.37 -14.12 20.28
C GLU A 90 4.29 -12.89 20.23
N LYS A 91 5.41 -12.95 20.96
CA LYS A 91 6.36 -11.84 21.10
C LYS A 91 6.84 -11.30 19.74
N ALA A 92 7.14 -12.16 18.78
CA ALA A 92 7.67 -11.76 17.47
C ALA A 92 6.61 -10.99 16.65
N ALA A 93 5.39 -11.54 16.55
CA ALA A 93 4.26 -10.90 15.89
C ALA A 93 3.93 -9.54 16.53
N ARG A 94 3.89 -9.49 17.87
CA ARG A 94 3.65 -8.24 18.61
C ARG A 94 4.68 -7.16 18.32
N LEU A 95 5.98 -7.49 18.38
CA LEU A 95 7.05 -6.51 18.12
C LEU A 95 6.97 -5.97 16.69
N LYS A 96 6.70 -6.85 15.73
CA LYS A 96 6.50 -6.45 14.33
C LYS A 96 5.29 -5.53 14.17
N ALA A 97 4.16 -5.86 14.78
CA ALA A 97 2.95 -5.04 14.76
C ALA A 97 3.18 -3.65 15.39
N LEU A 98 3.90 -3.57 16.52
CA LEU A 98 4.26 -2.30 17.15
C LEU A 98 5.16 -1.44 16.25
N GLN A 99 6.13 -2.06 15.58
CA GLN A 99 6.98 -1.35 14.63
C GLN A 99 6.17 -0.85 13.42
N ALA A 100 5.32 -1.70 12.86
CA ALA A 100 4.41 -1.33 11.76
C ALA A 100 3.49 -0.18 12.16
N LEU A 101 2.86 -0.27 13.33
CA LEU A 101 1.97 0.75 13.89
C LEU A 101 2.67 2.12 14.00
N ARG A 102 3.90 2.13 14.50
CA ARG A 102 4.71 3.35 14.59
C ARG A 102 4.93 3.98 13.21
N TYR A 103 5.31 3.17 12.20
CA TYR A 103 5.51 3.67 10.84
C TYR A 103 4.22 4.14 10.20
N ALA A 104 3.13 3.38 10.34
CA ALA A 104 1.83 3.73 9.79
C ALA A 104 1.35 5.09 10.32
N ARG A 105 1.47 5.33 11.63
CA ARG A 105 1.12 6.61 12.26
C ARG A 105 2.00 7.75 11.79
N MET A 106 3.32 7.56 11.83
CA MET A 106 4.28 8.60 11.43
C MET A 106 4.05 9.06 9.99
N ARG A 107 3.68 8.13 9.11
CA ARG A 107 3.46 8.38 7.68
C ARG A 107 2.01 8.68 7.31
N LYS A 108 1.07 8.64 8.27
CA LYS A 108 -0.38 8.65 8.01
C LYS A 108 -0.77 7.69 6.88
N GLU A 109 -0.22 6.47 6.98
CA GLU A 109 -0.24 5.46 5.93
C GLU A 109 -1.63 4.82 5.80
N GLY A 110 -2.08 4.65 4.57
CA GLY A 110 -3.15 3.74 4.17
C GLY A 110 -2.61 2.73 3.16
N LEU A 111 -3.39 1.70 2.84
CA LEU A 111 -2.99 0.66 1.90
C LEU A 111 -4.03 0.47 0.81
N VAL A 112 -3.59 0.15 -0.40
CA VAL A 112 -4.44 -0.38 -1.47
C VAL A 112 -4.12 -1.85 -1.64
N ARG A 113 -5.15 -2.70 -1.56
CA ARG A 113 -5.10 -4.11 -1.92
C ARG A 113 -5.75 -4.30 -3.29
N TRP A 114 -4.94 -4.65 -4.28
CA TRP A 114 -5.42 -4.85 -5.64
C TRP A 114 -6.14 -6.19 -5.77
N ALA A 115 -7.29 -6.16 -6.45
CA ALA A 115 -8.16 -7.31 -6.70
C ALA A 115 -8.08 -7.79 -8.17
N PHE A 116 -6.92 -7.63 -8.80
CA PHE A 116 -6.73 -8.06 -10.18
C PHE A 116 -6.78 -9.58 -10.31
N ASP A 117 -7.42 -10.08 -11.38
CA ASP A 117 -7.29 -11.48 -11.78
C ASP A 117 -5.96 -11.72 -12.48
N ILE A 118 -5.14 -12.59 -11.89
CA ILE A 118 -3.81 -12.96 -12.39
C ILE A 118 -3.75 -14.42 -12.86
N SER A 119 -4.88 -15.14 -12.88
CA SER A 119 -4.93 -16.58 -13.19
C SER A 119 -4.35 -16.95 -14.56
N GLY A 120 -4.48 -16.05 -15.55
CA GLY A 120 -3.94 -16.21 -16.90
C GLY A 120 -2.52 -15.65 -17.11
N ILE A 121 -1.87 -15.14 -16.08
CA ILE A 121 -0.57 -14.45 -16.19
C ILE A 121 0.56 -15.38 -15.72
N ALA A 122 1.57 -15.56 -16.55
CA ALA A 122 2.74 -16.34 -16.17
C ALA A 122 3.46 -15.70 -14.97
N ARG A 123 3.90 -16.53 -14.02
CA ARG A 123 4.47 -16.06 -12.74
C ARG A 123 5.60 -15.05 -12.90
N LYS A 124 6.47 -15.24 -13.90
CA LYS A 124 7.60 -14.34 -14.20
C LYS A 124 7.15 -12.94 -14.66
N ASP A 125 5.94 -12.84 -15.19
CA ASP A 125 5.40 -11.62 -15.81
C ASP A 125 4.44 -10.87 -14.88
N ILE A 126 4.01 -11.45 -13.75
CA ILE A 126 3.02 -10.85 -12.82
C ILE A 126 3.43 -9.45 -12.37
N VAL A 127 4.71 -9.25 -12.05
CA VAL A 127 5.20 -7.96 -11.55
C VAL A 127 5.16 -6.91 -12.67
N THR A 128 5.64 -7.23 -13.87
CA THR A 128 5.63 -6.32 -15.02
C THR A 128 4.20 -6.04 -15.47
N TRP A 129 3.33 -7.05 -15.45
CA TRP A 129 1.91 -6.88 -15.73
C TRP A 129 1.24 -5.97 -14.69
N GLY A 130 1.48 -6.24 -13.40
CA GLY A 130 0.96 -5.45 -12.28
C GLY A 130 1.41 -4.00 -12.34
N PHE A 131 2.66 -3.75 -12.72
CA PHE A 131 3.21 -2.41 -12.96
C PHE A 131 2.33 -1.59 -13.90
N HIS A 132 1.99 -2.14 -15.07
CA HIS A 132 1.16 -1.42 -16.04
C HIS A 132 -0.28 -1.26 -15.57
N ARG A 133 -0.82 -2.25 -14.85
CA ARG A 133 -2.22 -2.22 -14.38
C ARG A 133 -2.45 -1.20 -13.29
N VAL A 134 -1.50 -0.96 -12.38
CA VAL A 134 -1.71 -0.02 -11.27
C VAL A 134 -1.64 1.44 -11.69
N GLN A 135 -0.89 1.80 -12.74
CA GLN A 135 -0.66 3.21 -13.11
C GLN A 135 -1.97 3.99 -13.32
N GLN A 136 -2.97 3.35 -13.91
CA GLN A 136 -4.25 3.99 -14.25
C GLN A 136 -5.09 4.41 -13.04
N TYR A 137 -4.71 4.01 -11.82
CA TYR A 137 -5.36 4.37 -10.56
C TYR A 137 -4.65 5.52 -9.86
N PHE A 138 -3.62 6.09 -10.48
CA PHE A 138 -2.85 7.19 -9.94
C PHE A 138 -2.79 8.34 -10.96
N GLN A 139 -2.90 9.56 -10.44
CA GLN A 139 -2.72 10.78 -11.21
C GLN A 139 -1.53 11.55 -10.63
N GLN A 140 -0.57 11.93 -11.47
CA GLN A 140 0.55 12.77 -11.04
C GLN A 140 0.07 14.16 -10.60
N VAL A 141 0.59 14.68 -9.47
CA VAL A 141 0.16 15.94 -8.80
C VAL A 141 1.31 16.70 -8.16
#